data_AF-A0A4Y8ZTF4-F1
#
_entry.id   AF-A0A4Y8ZTF4-F1
#
_cell.length_a   1.000
_cell.length_b   1.000
_cell.length_c   1.000
_cell.angle_alpha   90.00
_cell.angle_beta   90.00
_cell.angle_gamma   90.00
#
_symmetry.space_group_name_H-M   'P 1'
#
loop_
_entity.id
_entity.type
_entity.pdbx_description
1 polymer ?
#
loop_
_entity_poly.entity_id
_entity_poly.type
_entity_poly.pdbx_seq_one_letter_code
_entity_poly.pdbx_strand_id
1 'polypeptide(L)'
;MARYFFNIVENDHKIDTVGADYANPEIARMEAVRFAGEMLKSEPERVWKGAELRIEATDIWGTVLFTLLIAGVDAEALARHK
;
A
#
# COMPACT_ATOMS: atom_id res chain seq x y z
N MET A 1 -16.76 -15.84 0.64
CA MET A 1 -16.06 -14.57 0.41
C MET A 1 -15.56 -14.08 1.77
N ALA A 2 -14.39 -13.49 1.82
CA ALA A 2 -13.83 -12.89 3.03
C ALA A 2 -13.66 -11.39 2.82
N ARG A 3 -13.76 -10.62 3.90
CA ARG A 3 -13.57 -9.17 3.88
C ARG A 3 -12.11 -8.83 4.20
N TYR A 4 -11.55 -7.94 3.41
CA TYR A 4 -10.18 -7.47 3.52
C TYR A 4 -10.17 -5.96 3.67
N PHE A 5 -9.27 -5.42 4.49
CA PHE A 5 -9.10 -3.98 4.70
C PHE A 5 -7.69 -3.58 4.30
N PHE A 6 -7.54 -2.51 3.51
CA PHE A 6 -6.25 -2.05 2.99
C PHE A 6 -5.79 -0.78 3.72
N ASN A 7 -5.02 -0.95 4.79
CA ASN A 7 -4.56 0.14 5.64
C ASN A 7 -3.27 0.76 5.09
N ILE A 8 -3.22 2.08 4.94
CA ILE A 8 -2.01 2.79 4.54
C ILE A 8 -1.21 3.14 5.81
N VAL A 9 -0.03 2.56 5.93
CA VAL A 9 0.87 2.75 7.07
C VAL A 9 1.87 3.86 6.72
N GLU A 10 1.42 5.09 6.90
CA GLU A 10 2.23 6.31 6.83
C GLU A 10 2.18 7.05 8.18
N ASN A 11 2.82 8.23 8.30
CA ASN A 11 2.89 8.99 9.55
C ASN A 11 1.52 9.16 10.27
N ASP A 12 0.42 9.23 9.53
CA ASP A 12 -0.95 9.37 10.06
C ASP A 12 -1.84 8.13 9.90
N HIS A 13 -1.27 6.93 9.72
CA HIS A 13 -1.96 5.62 9.67
C HIS A 13 -3.42 5.70 9.16
N LYS A 14 -3.64 5.69 7.84
CA LYS A 14 -5.00 5.73 7.30
C LYS A 14 -5.60 4.33 7.33
N ILE A 15 -6.52 4.11 8.28
CA ILE A 15 -7.25 2.85 8.44
C ILE A 15 -8.40 2.81 7.44
N ASP A 16 -8.49 1.72 6.68
CA ASP A 16 -9.67 1.41 5.89
C ASP A 16 -10.76 0.82 6.81
N THR A 17 -11.89 1.53 6.93
CA THR A 17 -13.02 1.12 7.77
C THR A 17 -14.15 0.46 6.98
N VAL A 18 -14.05 0.44 5.65
CA VAL A 18 -15.09 -0.09 4.76
C VAL A 18 -14.74 -1.54 4.38
N GLY A 19 -13.50 -1.73 3.93
CA GLY A 19 -13.01 -2.99 3.39
C GLY A 19 -13.71 -3.40 2.09
N ALA A 20 -13.23 -4.50 1.50
CA ALA A 20 -13.79 -5.08 0.29
C ALA A 20 -13.84 -6.60 0.38
N ASP A 21 -14.86 -7.19 -0.23
CA ASP A 21 -15.09 -8.63 -0.19
C ASP A 21 -14.45 -9.32 -1.40
N TYR A 22 -13.52 -10.25 -1.13
CA TYR A 22 -12.84 -11.03 -2.17
C TYR A 22 -13.02 -12.54 -1.95
N ALA A 23 -12.94 -13.30 -3.06
CA ALA A 23 -13.12 -14.74 -3.01
C ALA A 23 -11.93 -15.46 -2.37
N ASN A 24 -10.71 -14.95 -2.57
CA ASN A 24 -9.47 -15.49 -2.02
C ASN A 24 -8.41 -14.39 -1.81
N PRO A 25 -7.33 -14.68 -1.04
CA PRO A 25 -6.27 -13.72 -0.79
C PRO A 25 -5.49 -13.30 -2.04
N GLU A 26 -5.41 -14.15 -3.06
CA GLU A 26 -4.71 -13.84 -4.31
C GLU A 26 -5.37 -12.67 -5.05
N ILE A 27 -6.71 -12.66 -5.11
CA ILE A 27 -7.47 -11.53 -5.67
C ILE A 27 -7.24 -10.28 -4.83
N ALA A 28 -7.29 -10.39 -3.50
CA ALA A 28 -7.04 -9.26 -2.60
C ALA A 28 -5.64 -8.65 -2.81
N ARG A 29 -4.61 -9.45 -3.08
CA ARG A 29 -3.26 -8.94 -3.42
C ARG A 29 -3.27 -8.13 -4.71
N MET A 30 -3.95 -8.61 -5.74
CA MET A 30 -4.04 -7.89 -7.02
C MET A 30 -4.81 -6.58 -6.87
N GLU A 31 -5.84 -6.55 -6.01
CA GLU A 31 -6.59 -5.33 -5.71
C GLU A 31 -5.79 -4.34 -4.86
N ALA A 32 -4.97 -4.82 -3.91
CA ALA A 32 -4.04 -3.95 -3.19
C ALA A 32 -3.09 -3.19 -4.15
N VAL A 33 -2.60 -3.87 -5.19
CA VAL A 33 -1.75 -3.24 -6.22
C VAL A 33 -2.52 -2.19 -7.04
N ARG A 34 -3.77 -2.49 -7.43
CA ARG A 34 -4.61 -1.53 -8.18
C ARG A 34 -4.95 -0.30 -7.34
N PHE A 35 -5.34 -0.52 -6.09
CA PHE A 35 -5.59 0.54 -5.12
C PHE A 35 -4.36 1.44 -4.94
N ALA A 36 -3.18 0.86 -4.76
CA ALA A 36 -1.93 1.62 -4.69
C ALA A 36 -1.68 2.43 -5.97
N GLY A 37 -1.92 1.83 -7.14
CA GLY A 37 -1.76 2.50 -8.44
C GLY A 37 -2.65 3.73 -8.60
N GLU A 38 -3.94 3.62 -8.25
CA GLU A 38 -4.87 4.76 -8.32
C GLU A 38 -4.48 5.89 -7.36
N MET A 39 -3.97 5.56 -6.17
CA MET A 39 -3.43 6.56 -5.25
C MET A 39 -2.18 7.24 -5.83
N LEU A 40 -1.21 6.47 -6.33
CA LEU A 40 0.04 6.99 -6.89
C LEU A 40 -0.16 7.80 -8.17
N LYS A 41 -1.23 7.53 -8.92
CA LYS A 41 -1.63 8.36 -10.06
C LYS A 41 -1.95 9.80 -9.66
N SER A 42 -2.53 9.98 -8.46
CA SER A 42 -2.89 11.31 -7.95
C SER A 42 -1.76 11.95 -7.13
N GLU A 43 -0.97 11.14 -6.43
CA GLU A 43 0.08 11.58 -5.51
C GLU A 43 1.41 10.83 -5.77
N PRO A 44 2.04 10.99 -6.96
CA PRO A 44 3.23 10.24 -7.35
C PRO A 44 4.46 10.54 -6.49
N GLU A 45 4.51 11.68 -5.80
CA GLU A 45 5.58 12.04 -4.89
C GLU A 45 5.67 11.15 -3.64
N ARG A 46 4.60 10.41 -3.32
CA ARG A 46 4.51 9.58 -2.10
C ARG A 46 5.65 8.57 -2.02
N VAL A 47 6.03 7.98 -3.15
CA VAL A 47 7.13 6.98 -3.20
C VAL A 47 8.53 7.60 -3.06
N TRP A 48 8.65 8.93 -3.09
CA TRP A 48 9.92 9.66 -3.02
C TRP A 48 10.07 10.52 -1.75
N LYS A 49 8.97 10.98 -1.15
CA LYS A 49 9.00 11.85 0.05
C LYS A 49 9.12 11.08 1.37
N GLY A 50 8.88 9.78 1.38
CA GLY A 50 8.99 8.88 2.55
C GLY A 50 9.98 7.73 2.31
N ALA A 51 10.07 6.82 3.28
CA ALA A 51 10.90 5.61 3.15
C ALA A 51 10.30 4.60 2.14
N GLU A 52 8.99 4.41 2.18
CA GLU A 52 8.21 3.53 1.30
C GLU A 52 6.71 3.82 1.46
N LEU A 53 5.93 3.58 0.41
CA LEU A 53 4.49 3.40 0.56
C LEU A 53 4.25 1.98 1.07
N ARG A 54 3.62 1.87 2.24
CA ARG A 54 3.27 0.60 2.89
C ARG A 54 1.76 0.46 3.00
N ILE A 55 1.24 -0.63 2.44
CA ILE A 55 -0.18 -1.00 2.55
C ILE A 55 -0.29 -2.37 3.20
N GLU A 56 -1.01 -2.45 4.32
CA GLU A 56 -1.28 -3.69 5.03
C GLU A 56 -2.70 -4.15 4.73
N ALA A 57 -2.81 -5.36 4.18
CA ALA A 57 -4.09 -6.01 4.02
C ALA A 57 -4.38 -6.84 5.28
N THR A 58 -5.51 -6.57 5.92
CA THR A 58 -5.94 -7.23 7.16
C THR A 58 -7.27 -7.95 6.98
N ASP A 59 -7.52 -8.96 7.81
CA ASP A 59 -8.84 -9.57 7.95
C ASP A 59 -9.76 -8.76 8.90
N ILE A 60 -10.97 -9.27 9.13
CA ILE A 60 -11.95 -8.66 10.05
C ILE A 60 -11.50 -8.56 11.51
N TRP A 61 -10.46 -9.31 11.90
CA TRP A 61 -9.89 -9.28 13.24
C TRP A 61 -8.68 -8.35 13.33
N GLY A 62 -8.31 -7.68 12.23
CA GLY A 62 -7.13 -6.84 12.14
C GLY A 62 -5.83 -7.63 11.97
N THR A 63 -5.89 -8.94 11.68
CA THR A 63 -4.69 -9.75 11.44
C THR A 63 -4.10 -9.37 10.09
N VAL A 64 -2.83 -8.94 10.08
CA VAL A 64 -2.11 -8.66 8.83
C VAL A 64 -1.91 -9.97 8.06
N LEU A 65 -2.54 -10.06 6.90
CA LEU A 65 -2.43 -11.21 6.01
C LEU A 65 -1.26 -11.06 5.03
N PHE A 66 -1.01 -9.83 4.58
CA PHE A 66 0.14 -9.48 3.75
C PHE A 66 0.38 -7.97 3.75
N THR A 67 1.58 -7.58 3.31
CA THR A 67 1.97 -6.18 3.11
C THR A 67 2.41 -5.97 1.67
N LEU A 68 1.93 -4.91 1.03
CA LEU A 68 2.44 -4.38 -0.21
C LEU A 68 3.37 -3.20 0.10
N LEU A 69 4.61 -3.26 -0.41
CA LEU A 69 5.60 -2.21 -0.32
C LEU A 69 5.90 -1.66 -1.72
N ILE A 70 5.88 -0.34 -1.87
CA ILE A 70 6.27 0.35 -3.09
C ILE A 70 7.25 1.47 -2.72
N ALA A 71 8.44 1.45 -3.29
CA ALA A 71 9.48 2.43 -3.00
C ALA A 71 10.11 2.96 -4.28
N GLY A 72 10.38 4.27 -4.29
CA GLY A 72 11.29 4.90 -5.24
C GLY A 72 12.71 4.83 -4.69
N VAL A 73 13.66 4.39 -5.50
CA VAL A 73 15.07 4.29 -5.09
C VAL A 73 15.91 5.11 -6.07
N ASP A 74 16.48 6.20 -5.58
CA ASP A 74 17.47 6.98 -6.32
C ASP A 74 18.73 6.13 -6.52
N ALA A 75 19.19 6.02 -7.76
CA ALA A 75 20.51 5.45 -8.03
C ALA A 75 21.61 6.41 -7.53
N GLU A 76 22.77 5.88 -7.12
CA GLU A 76 23.88 6.68 -6.57
C GLU A 76 24.30 7.86 -7.47
N ALA A 77 24.19 7.72 -8.79
CA ALA A 77 24.54 8.78 -9.73
C ALA A 77 23.72 10.05 -9.54
N LEU A 78 22.47 9.94 -9.06
CA LEU A 78 21.61 11.08 -8.75
C LEU A 78 21.82 11.61 -7.31
N ALA A 79 22.26 10.76 -6.38
CA ALA A 79 22.53 11.15 -4.99
C ALA A 79 23.74 12.09 -4.84
N ARG A 80 24.73 12.02 -5.74
CA ARG A 80 25.94 12.86 -5.71
C ARG A 80 25.70 14.33 -6.13
N HIS A 81 24.49 14.65 -6.60
CA HIS A 81 24.12 15.97 -7.14
C HIS A 81 23.11 16.74 -6.27
N LYS A 82 22.78 16.24 -5.07
CA LYS A 82 22.04 16.97 -4.02
C LYS A 82 23.01 17.47 -2.95
#